data_AF-A0A2V7X2L2-F1
#
_entry.id   AF-A0A2V7X2L2-F1
#
_cell.length_a   1.000
_cell.length_b   1.000
_cell.length_c   1.000
_cell.angle_alpha   90.00
_cell.angle_beta   90.00
_cell.angle_gamma   90.00
#
_symmetry.space_group_name_H-M   'P 1'
#
loop_
_entity.id
_entity.type
_entity.pdbx_description
1 polymer ?
#
loop_
_entity_poly.entity_id
_entity_poly.type
_entity_poly.pdbx_seq_one_letter_code
_entity_poly.pdbx_strand_id
1 'polypeptide(L)'
;SFTTNRAVFIKRLRRMAELPHSLLVVTSSLTEIKSEYPYRAANPNRITQSLIAVLTGLRLPFICTDSHELGEEIVASYLYQTFLYDWLDKNGHGRQLADGDL
;
A
#
# COMPACT_ATOMS: atom_id res chain seq x y z
N SER A 1 -5.66 4.76 -13.59
CA SER A 1 -6.65 3.79 -14.10
C SER A 1 -6.03 2.40 -14.23
N PHE A 2 -6.51 1.42 -13.46
CA PHE A 2 -6.05 0.01 -13.49
C PHE A 2 -6.17 -0.66 -14.88
N THR A 3 -6.95 -0.10 -15.81
CA THR A 3 -7.23 -0.73 -17.12
C THR A 3 -6.61 -0.02 -18.32
N THR A 4 -6.24 1.26 -18.22
CA THR A 4 -5.84 2.05 -19.40
C THR A 4 -4.37 1.80 -19.82
N ASN A 5 -3.51 1.34 -18.91
CA ASN A 5 -2.16 0.90 -19.25
C ASN A 5 -1.63 -0.16 -18.27
N ARG A 6 -2.22 -1.36 -18.33
CA ARG A 6 -1.91 -2.48 -17.43
C ARG A 6 -0.42 -2.84 -17.43
N ALA A 7 0.25 -2.77 -18.58
CA ALA A 7 1.67 -3.09 -18.70
C ALA A 7 2.55 -2.10 -17.91
N VAL A 8 2.28 -0.79 -18.04
CA VAL A 8 3.00 0.24 -17.27
C VAL A 8 2.72 0.10 -15.77
N PHE A 9 1.48 -0.19 -15.40
CA PHE A 9 1.13 -0.39 -13.98
C PHE A 9 1.87 -1.58 -13.37
N ILE A 10 1.88 -2.74 -14.02
CA ILE A 10 2.63 -3.91 -13.56
C ILE A 10 4.13 -3.63 -13.48
N LYS A 11 4.69 -2.92 -14.46
CA LYS A 11 6.10 -2.51 -14.44
C LYS A 11 6.42 -1.63 -13.23
N ARG A 12 5.54 -0.70 -12.88
CA ARG A 12 5.70 0.17 -11.69
C ARG A 12 5.63 -0.65 -10.40
N LEU A 13 4.67 -1.56 -10.28
CA LEU A 13 4.54 -2.41 -9.10
C LEU A 13 5.79 -3.28 -8.89
N ARG A 14 6.34 -3.87 -9.97
CA ARG A 14 7.59 -4.63 -9.89
C ARG A 14 8.76 -3.77 -9.42
N ARG A 15 8.89 -2.56 -9.97
CA ARG A 15 9.94 -1.62 -9.55
C ARG A 15 9.77 -1.18 -8.10
N MET A 16 8.54 -1.00 -7.61
CA MET A 16 8.28 -0.70 -6.20
C MET A 16 8.68 -1.88 -5.31
N ALA A 17 8.38 -3.11 -5.71
CA ALA A 17 8.71 -4.32 -4.94
C ALA A 17 10.22 -4.58 -4.82
N GLU A 18 11.05 -3.97 -5.68
CA GLU A 18 12.52 -3.99 -5.56
C GLU A 18 13.04 -3.08 -4.44
N LEU A 19 12.21 -2.16 -3.93
CA LEU A 19 12.60 -1.24 -2.86
C LEU A 19 12.37 -1.88 -1.48
N PRO A 20 13.30 -1.71 -0.52
CA PRO A 20 13.23 -2.34 0.80
C PRO A 20 12.04 -1.87 1.63
N HIS A 21 11.64 -0.60 1.45
CA HIS A 21 10.52 0.01 2.16
C HIS A 21 9.51 0.52 1.14
N SER A 22 8.67 -0.39 0.66
CA SER A 22 7.66 -0.10 -0.34
C SER A 22 6.26 -0.31 0.23
N LEU A 23 5.36 0.64 -0.05
CA LEU A 23 3.95 0.59 0.33
C LEU A 23 3.11 1.11 -0.83
N LEU A 24 2.09 0.35 -1.22
CA LEU A 24 1.09 0.79 -2.19
C LEU A 24 -0.12 1.37 -1.45
N VAL A 25 -0.36 2.67 -1.60
CA VAL A 25 -1.56 3.32 -1.05
C VAL A 25 -2.65 3.41 -2.12
N VAL A 26 -3.83 2.89 -1.80
CA VAL A 26 -5.01 2.93 -2.66
C VAL A 26 -6.02 3.88 -2.01
N THR A 27 -6.24 5.04 -2.61
CA THR A 27 -7.19 6.06 -2.12
C THR A 27 -8.63 5.68 -2.49
N SER A 28 -9.08 4.56 -1.96
CA SER A 28 -10.46 4.08 -2.00
C SER A 28 -10.64 3.13 -0.84
N SER A 29 -11.79 3.19 -0.18
CA SER A 29 -12.10 2.27 0.90
C SER A 29 -12.22 0.82 0.38
N LEU A 30 -11.99 -0.15 1.26
CA LEU A 30 -12.20 -1.57 0.93
C LEU A 30 -13.66 -1.85 0.56
N THR A 31 -14.59 -1.15 1.18
CA THR A 31 -16.03 -1.22 0.89
C THR A 31 -16.33 -0.76 -0.53
N GLU A 32 -15.76 0.37 -0.96
CA GLU A 32 -15.89 0.85 -2.35
C GLU A 32 -15.24 -0.10 -3.35
N ILE A 33 -14.07 -0.66 -3.03
CA ILE A 33 -13.39 -1.66 -3.88
C ILE A 33 -14.24 -2.91 -4.06
N LYS A 34 -15.01 -3.29 -3.04
CA LYS A 34 -15.91 -4.45 -3.03
C LYS A 34 -17.29 -4.17 -3.61
N SER A 35 -17.62 -2.91 -3.87
CA SER A 35 -18.90 -2.49 -4.44
C SER A 35 -18.89 -2.54 -5.96
N GLU A 36 -20.05 -2.81 -6.57
CA GLU A 36 -20.15 -2.78 -8.03
C GLU A 36 -20.01 -1.34 -8.54
N TYR A 37 -19.19 -1.16 -9.58
CA TYR A 37 -18.97 0.15 -10.18
C TYR A 37 -20.03 0.40 -11.28
N PRO A 38 -20.98 1.33 -11.09
CA PRO A 38 -22.09 1.54 -12.04
C PRO A 38 -21.62 1.96 -13.44
N TYR A 39 -20.43 2.57 -13.54
CA TYR A 39 -19.86 3.09 -14.80
C TYR A 39 -18.74 2.21 -15.38
N ARG A 40 -18.43 1.07 -14.76
CA ARG A 40 -17.28 0.24 -15.16
C ARG A 40 -17.58 -1.23 -14.92
N ALA A 41 -17.51 -2.05 -15.97
CA ALA A 41 -17.63 -3.51 -15.90
C ALA A 41 -16.40 -4.19 -15.23
N ALA A 42 -15.84 -3.58 -14.19
CA ALA A 42 -14.77 -4.17 -13.40
C ALA A 42 -15.39 -4.99 -12.26
N ASN A 43 -15.21 -6.31 -12.31
CA ASN A 43 -15.68 -7.20 -11.25
C ASN A 43 -14.92 -6.90 -9.94
N PRO A 44 -15.62 -6.54 -8.85
CA PRO A 44 -15.00 -6.19 -7.57
C PRO A 44 -14.06 -7.27 -7.04
N ASN A 45 -14.44 -8.54 -7.17
CA ASN A 45 -13.62 -9.67 -6.73
C ASN A 45 -12.32 -9.77 -7.53
N ARG A 46 -12.32 -9.44 -8.82
CA ARG A 46 -11.09 -9.43 -9.64
C ARG A 46 -10.14 -8.32 -9.20
N ILE A 47 -10.66 -7.18 -8.75
CA ILE A 47 -9.84 -6.09 -8.22
C ILE A 47 -9.21 -6.53 -6.90
N THR A 48 -10.00 -7.06 -5.96
CA THR A 48 -9.48 -7.59 -4.70
C THR A 48 -8.45 -8.69 -4.93
N GLN A 49 -8.72 -9.65 -5.81
CA GLN A 49 -7.76 -10.71 -6.16
C GLN A 49 -6.47 -10.14 -6.76
N SER A 50 -6.54 -9.06 -7.54
CA SER A 50 -5.35 -8.40 -8.07
C SER A 50 -4.52 -7.75 -6.96
N LEU A 51 -5.16 -7.09 -5.98
CA LEU A 51 -4.48 -6.53 -4.81
C LEU A 51 -3.84 -7.62 -3.95
N ILE A 52 -4.55 -8.72 -3.71
CA ILE A 52 -4.00 -9.89 -3.00
C ILE A 52 -2.83 -10.50 -3.76
N ALA A 53 -2.89 -10.60 -5.09
CA ALA A 53 -1.78 -11.09 -5.90
C ALA A 53 -0.56 -10.16 -5.86
N VAL A 54 -0.74 -8.85 -5.70
CA VAL A 54 0.36 -7.91 -5.47
C VAL A 54 0.98 -8.14 -4.08
N LEU A 55 0.15 -8.30 -3.05
CA LEU A 55 0.61 -8.58 -1.69
C LEU A 55 1.36 -9.91 -1.61
N THR A 56 0.82 -10.99 -2.14
CA THR A 56 1.41 -12.34 -1.99
C THR A 56 2.47 -12.63 -3.04
N GLY A 57 2.27 -12.17 -4.27
CA GLY A 57 3.15 -12.48 -5.40
C GLY A 57 4.35 -11.53 -5.51
N LEU A 58 4.15 -10.23 -5.28
CA LEU A 58 5.23 -9.24 -5.32
C LEU A 58 5.77 -8.89 -3.92
N ARG A 59 5.14 -9.42 -2.85
CA ARG A 59 5.46 -9.07 -1.45
C ARG A 59 5.37 -7.57 -1.19
N LEU A 60 4.56 -6.86 -1.98
CA LEU A 60 4.36 -5.42 -1.87
C LEU A 60 3.13 -5.16 -0.99
N PRO A 61 3.30 -4.67 0.24
CA PRO A 61 2.16 -4.35 1.10
C PRO A 61 1.33 -3.23 0.49
N PHE A 62 0.03 -3.25 0.76
CA PHE A 62 -0.88 -2.20 0.35
C PHE A 62 -1.81 -1.82 1.49
N ILE A 63 -2.27 -0.57 1.48
CA ILE A 63 -3.31 -0.07 2.37
C ILE A 63 -4.38 0.65 1.55
N CYS A 64 -5.61 0.54 1.99
CA CYS A 64 -6.76 1.24 1.43
C CYS A 64 -7.10 2.41 2.36
N THR A 65 -7.30 3.60 1.80
CA THR A 65 -7.67 4.79 2.57
C THR A 65 -8.96 5.39 2.04
N ASP A 66 -9.79 5.90 2.95
CA ASP A 66 -11.10 6.44 2.61
C ASP A 66 -11.02 7.79 1.89
N SER A 67 -9.91 8.50 2.06
CA SER A 67 -9.65 9.76 1.37
C SER A 67 -8.20 9.89 0.90
N HIS A 68 -7.95 10.92 0.09
CA HIS A 68 -6.61 11.27 -0.36
C HIS A 68 -5.76 11.80 0.79
N GLU A 69 -6.33 12.68 1.62
CA GLU A 69 -5.68 13.31 2.78
C GLU A 69 -5.25 12.26 3.80
N LEU A 70 -6.13 11.29 4.11
CA LEU A 70 -5.77 10.17 4.96
C LEU A 70 -4.68 9.29 4.32
N GLY A 71 -4.72 9.17 2.98
CA GLY A 71 -3.65 8.54 2.22
C GLY A 71 -2.30 9.19 2.44
N GLU A 72 -2.23 10.53 2.36
CA GLU A 72 -1.00 11.29 2.60
C GLU A 72 -0.51 11.15 4.03
N GLU A 73 -1.39 11.24 5.01
CA GLU A 73 -1.07 11.08 6.43
C GLU A 73 -0.47 9.69 6.72
N ILE A 74 -1.05 8.64 6.14
CA ILE A 74 -0.53 7.27 6.28
C ILE A 74 0.84 7.13 5.62
N VAL A 75 1.05 7.71 4.43
CA VAL A 75 2.38 7.70 3.78
C VAL A 75 3.41 8.41 4.65
N ALA A 76 3.07 9.58 5.21
CA ALA A 76 3.95 10.33 6.08
C ALA A 76 4.31 9.53 7.34
N SER A 77 3.31 8.93 7.99
CA SER A 77 3.50 8.07 9.17
C SER A 77 4.35 6.83 8.86
N TYR A 78 4.09 6.16 7.73
CA TYR A 78 4.86 5.00 7.30
C TYR A 78 6.33 5.34 7.04
N LEU A 79 6.60 6.45 6.35
CA LEU A 79 7.96 6.91 6.08
C LEU A 79 8.67 7.31 7.37
N TYR A 80 7.99 8.05 8.25
CA TYR A 80 8.53 8.43 9.56
C TYR A 80 8.97 7.19 10.35
N GLN A 81 8.09 6.21 10.52
CA GLN A 81 8.40 4.99 11.26
C GLN A 81 9.50 4.17 10.59
N THR A 82 9.51 4.09 9.26
CA THR A 82 10.57 3.42 8.51
C THR A 82 11.95 4.02 8.82
N PHE A 83 12.08 5.35 8.73
CA PHE A 83 13.35 6.02 9.00
C PHE A 83 13.71 6.02 10.48
N LEU A 84 12.72 6.09 11.37
CA LEU A 84 12.94 6.00 12.81
C LEU A 84 13.54 4.63 13.17
N TYR A 85 12.94 3.53 12.70
CA TYR A 85 13.46 2.20 12.98
C TYR A 85 14.83 1.95 12.35
N ASP A 86 15.07 2.44 11.13
CA ASP A 86 16.40 2.38 10.51
C ASP A 86 17.45 3.13 11.35
N TRP A 87 17.10 4.31 11.89
CA TRP A 87 17.97 5.05 12.78
C TRP A 87 18.19 4.32 14.11
N LEU A 88 17.13 3.80 14.75
CA LEU A 88 17.24 3.06 16.02
C LEU A 88 18.13 1.82 15.90
N ASP A 89 17.99 1.08 14.81
CA ASP A 89 18.84 -0.09 14.52
C ASP A 89 20.30 0.31 14.36
N LYS A 90 20.59 1.36 13.57
CA LYS A 90 21.95 1.85 13.34
C LYS A 90 22.63 2.36 14.61
N ASN A 91 21.86 2.81 15.59
CA ASN A 91 22.37 3.33 16.85
C ASN A 91 22.28 2.32 18.01
N GLY A 92 21.90 1.05 17.73
CA GLY A 92 21.90 -0.02 18.73
C GLY A 92 20.76 0.06 19.75
N HIS A 93 19.72 0.85 19.47
CA HIS A 93 18.54 0.98 20.33
C HIS A 93 17.49 -0.13 20.09
N GLY A 94 17.56 -0.80 18.94
CA GLY A 94 16.64 -1.87 18.54
C GLY A 94 15.25 -1.38 18.14
N ARG A 95 14.44 -2.25 17.53
CA ARG A 95 13.05 -1.95 17.12
C ARG A 95 12.10 -2.26 18.27
N GLN A 96 11.86 -1.28 19.13
CA GLN A 96 10.85 -1.40 20.19
C GLN A 96 9.56 -0.73 19.72
N LEU A 97 8.43 -1.42 19.88
CA LEU A 97 7.13 -0.75 19.94
C LEU A 97 7.09 -0.09 21.31
N ALA A 98 7.02 1.25 21.37
CA ALA A 98 6.91 1.92 22.64
C ALA A 98 5.50 1.69 23.19
N ASP A 99 5.35 1.55 24.51
CA ASP A 99 4.04 1.34 25.14
C ASP A 99 3.01 2.45 24.85
N GLY A 100 3.46 3.61 24.34
CA GLY A 100 2.62 4.71 23.88
C GLY A 100 2.18 4.66 22.41
N ASP A 101 2.57 3.62 21.66
CA ASP A 101 2.19 3.40 20.25
C ASP A 101 0.87 2.60 20.11
N LEU A 102 0.20 2.25 21.21
CA LEU A 102 -1.09 1.53 21.31
C LEU A 102 -2.16 2.40 22.00
#